data_AF-A0A821XPN9-F1
#
_entry.id   AF-A0A821XPN9-F1
#
_cell.length_a   1.000
_cell.length_b   1.000
_cell.length_c   1.000
_cell.angle_alpha   90.00
_cell.angle_beta   90.00
_cell.angle_gamma   90.00
#
_symmetry.space_group_name_H-M   'P 1'
#
loop_
_entity.id
_entity.type
_entity.pdbx_description
1 polymer ?
#
loop_
_entity_poly.entity_id
_entity_poly.type
_entity_poly.pdbx_seq_one_letter_code
_entity_poly.pdbx_strand_id
1 'polypeptide(L)'
;MLYFYTLIINIIPLVNSFLLKFETSCNSSQFMDLENLIGSFHRYTPDNSQLIVRDMGLTIGQRKLLKMYQNIQIIPLKYKHKENISIINVKNEFFLINNTLFNHYNNGKYNYIDLIRKRFYLAIVIPFIRSQFNNLIDQLNFEKIYSPCRNQLNSIDLILYHNENKLSKLDSITRQINYSNKCFKNIRIFAADLSKKENRYPLGSAIMWKKLFINEQFSNISLRYHGYTHFFLMEPDTRPIRSYWLDAIVEQIINGQDRESYITTQWWMIGSIYRGFQPIGQRFLHINGNALYHLSLNFIQFIEYFAYEQQFDSKESVGYDLDLFLYLLKNTDKGKKFWHKFQFSDFIQNCWHTSCNETNIEFLYDNPNTYLIHGNKIQQKLRKSSFTKSDRIIILIIYILLVIVIIKRFKHVCWKSFYKRIFLLRIILK
;
A
#
# COMPACT_ATOMS: atom_id res chain seq x y z
N MET A 1 42.12 22.03 2.61
CA MET A 1 42.81 20.71 2.53
C MET A 1 42.08 19.77 3.49
N LEU A 2 41.03 19.07 3.03
CA LEU A 2 40.34 18.06 3.86
C LEU A 2 41.13 16.75 3.76
N TYR A 3 41.66 16.28 4.89
CA TYR A 3 42.25 14.95 5.00
C TYR A 3 41.14 13.90 4.85
N PHE A 4 41.03 13.27 3.68
CA PHE A 4 40.19 12.10 3.49
C PHE A 4 40.90 10.88 4.09
N TYR A 5 40.50 10.46 5.29
CA TYR A 5 40.86 9.14 5.82
C TYR A 5 40.16 8.09 4.96
N THR A 6 40.90 7.54 3.99
CA THR A 6 40.40 6.48 3.11
C THR A 6 40.83 5.14 3.71
N LEU A 7 39.88 4.38 4.26
CA LEU A 7 40.15 3.01 4.67
C LEU A 7 40.22 2.14 3.40
N ILE A 8 41.40 1.60 3.11
CA ILE A 8 41.63 0.72 1.96
C ILE A 8 41.56 -0.73 2.44
N ILE A 9 40.54 -1.47 2.01
CA ILE A 9 40.44 -2.91 2.25
C ILE A 9 40.67 -3.62 0.91
N ASN A 10 41.86 -4.20 0.73
CA ASN A 10 42.16 -5.01 -0.44
C ASN A 10 41.38 -6.33 -0.34
N ILE A 11 40.31 -6.46 -1.12
CA ILE A 11 39.58 -7.73 -1.26
C ILE A 11 40.34 -8.56 -2.30
N ILE A 12 41.23 -9.43 -1.81
CA ILE A 12 41.89 -10.42 -2.67
C ILE A 12 40.81 -11.42 -3.15
N PRO A 13 40.77 -11.81 -4.44
CA PRO A 13 39.74 -12.71 -4.99
C PRO A 13 39.63 -14.10 -4.35
N LEU A 14 40.52 -14.45 -3.41
CA LEU A 14 40.54 -15.70 -2.66
C LEU A 14 39.76 -15.66 -1.33
N VAL A 15 39.17 -14.51 -0.96
CA VAL A 15 38.54 -14.28 0.34
C VAL A 15 37.02 -14.53 0.28
N ASN A 16 36.61 -15.73 -0.13
CA ASN A 16 35.20 -16.13 -0.07
C ASN A 16 34.73 -16.54 1.34
N SER A 17 35.56 -16.41 2.39
CA SER A 17 35.25 -16.92 3.73
C SER A 17 35.35 -15.93 4.88
N PHE A 18 35.93 -14.73 4.70
CA PHE A 18 36.03 -13.78 5.82
C PHE A 18 34.74 -12.97 5.96
N LEU A 19 34.06 -13.15 7.10
CA LEU A 19 32.94 -12.35 7.54
C LEU A 19 33.42 -10.93 7.84
N LEU A 20 33.17 -9.98 6.93
CA LEU A 20 33.44 -8.57 7.19
C LEU A 20 32.39 -8.02 8.16
N LYS A 21 32.85 -7.43 9.27
CA LYS A 21 31.98 -6.75 10.24
C LYS A 21 32.31 -5.27 10.28
N PHE A 22 31.29 -4.46 10.00
CA PHE A 22 31.36 -3.01 10.12
C PHE A 22 30.45 -2.54 11.24
N GLU A 23 30.80 -1.42 11.86
CA GLU A 23 29.98 -0.78 12.87
C GLU A 23 29.78 0.69 12.55
N THR A 24 28.54 1.15 12.70
CA THR A 24 28.16 2.55 12.61
C THR A 24 27.27 2.93 13.78
N SER A 25 27.13 4.23 14.03
CA SER A 25 26.23 4.76 15.04
C SER A 25 25.26 5.74 14.39
N CYS A 26 23.98 5.66 14.76
CA CYS A 26 22.94 6.46 14.10
C CYS A 26 21.88 6.91 15.11
N ASN A 27 21.55 8.20 15.09
CA ASN A 27 20.37 8.75 15.74
C ASN A 27 19.21 8.91 14.74
N SER A 28 18.05 9.43 15.17
CA SER A 28 16.88 9.58 14.32
C SER A 28 17.04 10.59 13.17
N SER A 29 17.91 11.59 13.30
CA SER A 29 18.15 12.60 12.25
C SER A 29 19.14 12.14 11.18
N GLN A 30 19.97 11.14 11.49
CA GLN A 30 20.92 10.52 10.57
C GLN A 30 20.36 9.30 9.84
N PHE A 31 19.07 8.97 10.02
CA PHE A 31 18.51 7.73 9.50
C PHE A 31 18.59 7.63 7.97
N MET A 32 18.48 8.77 7.27
CA MET A 32 18.64 8.85 5.82
C MET A 32 20.06 8.47 5.37
N ASP A 33 21.06 8.98 6.08
CA ASP A 33 22.47 8.64 5.84
C ASP A 33 22.69 7.14 6.05
N LEU A 34 22.10 6.59 7.12
CA LEU A 34 22.19 5.16 7.44
C LEU A 34 21.59 4.28 6.34
N GLU A 35 20.41 4.62 5.80
CA GLU A 35 19.82 3.84 4.72
C GLU A 35 20.64 3.90 3.42
N ASN A 36 21.24 5.05 3.11
CA ASN A 36 22.16 5.15 1.97
C ASN A 36 23.42 4.28 2.21
N LEU A 37 23.98 4.32 3.42
CA LEU A 37 25.09 3.47 3.81
C LEU A 37 24.73 1.99 3.65
N ILE A 38 23.57 1.55 4.16
CA ILE A 38 23.08 0.16 4.03
C ILE A 38 22.92 -0.24 2.56
N GLY A 39 22.33 0.62 1.74
CA GLY A 39 22.16 0.35 0.32
C GLY A 39 23.49 0.17 -0.41
N SER A 40 24.46 1.06 -0.15
CA SER A 40 25.81 0.95 -0.73
C SER A 40 26.56 -0.28 -0.19
N PHE A 41 26.39 -0.58 1.10
CA PHE A 41 26.99 -1.71 1.79
C PHE A 41 26.64 -3.00 1.09
N HIS A 42 25.36 -3.33 0.96
CA HIS A 42 24.96 -4.54 0.26
C HIS A 42 25.27 -4.55 -1.23
N ARG A 43 25.36 -3.38 -1.88
CA ARG A 43 25.71 -3.33 -3.31
C ARG A 43 27.16 -3.72 -3.55
N TYR A 44 28.06 -3.38 -2.64
CA TYR A 44 29.50 -3.46 -2.87
C TYR A 44 30.24 -4.40 -1.92
N THR A 45 29.61 -4.89 -0.85
CA THR A 45 30.21 -5.85 0.08
C THR A 45 29.74 -7.28 -0.20
N PRO A 46 30.55 -8.30 0.15
CA PRO A 46 30.14 -9.69 0.06
C PRO A 46 28.83 -9.99 0.81
N ASP A 47 28.02 -10.93 0.31
CA ASP A 47 26.70 -11.26 0.86
C ASP A 47 26.70 -11.72 2.32
N ASN A 48 27.82 -12.24 2.81
CA ASN A 48 27.99 -12.65 4.21
C ASN A 48 28.37 -11.49 5.14
N SER A 49 28.74 -10.31 4.61
CA SER A 49 29.17 -9.16 5.40
C SER A 49 28.05 -8.69 6.32
N GLN A 50 28.41 -8.19 7.51
CA GLN A 50 27.48 -7.69 8.52
C GLN A 50 27.73 -6.21 8.84
N LEU A 51 26.66 -5.43 8.92
CA LEU A 51 26.71 -4.04 9.41
C LEU A 51 25.95 -3.95 10.74
N ILE A 52 26.68 -3.55 11.78
CA ILE A 52 26.19 -3.36 13.13
C ILE A 52 25.86 -1.88 13.33
N VAL A 53 24.64 -1.59 13.76
CA VAL A 53 24.13 -0.23 13.98
C VAL A 53 23.93 -0.02 15.48
N ARG A 54 24.69 0.91 16.07
CA ARG A 54 24.44 1.40 17.42
C ARG A 54 23.27 2.37 17.42
N ASP A 55 22.22 1.99 18.13
CA ASP A 55 21.03 2.83 18.30
C ASP A 55 21.33 4.02 19.25
N MET A 56 21.39 5.22 18.69
CA MET A 56 21.56 6.48 19.43
C MET A 56 20.25 7.27 19.60
N GLY A 57 19.10 6.60 19.57
CA GLY A 57 17.79 7.25 19.67
C GLY A 57 16.96 7.16 18.40
N LEU A 58 17.05 6.04 17.68
CA LEU A 58 16.18 5.74 16.56
C LEU A 58 14.71 5.69 17.00
N THR A 59 13.80 6.03 16.09
CA THR A 59 12.36 5.89 16.35
C THR A 59 11.92 4.42 16.31
N ILE A 60 10.70 4.13 16.76
CA ILE A 60 10.15 2.77 16.71
C ILE A 60 10.06 2.27 15.26
N GLY A 61 9.61 3.10 14.31
CA GLY A 61 9.55 2.75 12.89
C GLY A 61 10.92 2.58 12.26
N GLN A 62 11.87 3.46 12.56
CA GLN A 62 13.25 3.34 12.06
C GLN A 62 13.87 2.00 12.49
N ARG A 63 13.72 1.61 13.77
CA ARG A 63 14.13 0.28 14.24
C ARG A 63 13.42 -0.87 13.51
N LYS A 64 12.13 -0.74 13.21
CA LYS A 64 11.39 -1.75 12.44
C LYS A 64 11.90 -1.86 11.01
N LEU A 65 12.15 -0.73 10.35
CA LEU A 65 12.70 -0.68 8.99
C LEU A 65 14.08 -1.33 8.95
N LEU A 66 14.96 -1.03 9.91
CA LEU A 66 16.29 -1.66 9.99
C LEU A 66 16.23 -3.18 10.10
N LYS A 67 15.24 -3.72 10.82
CA LYS A 67 15.02 -5.18 10.91
C LYS A 67 14.57 -5.83 9.59
N MET A 68 14.20 -5.04 8.57
CA MET A 68 13.83 -5.54 7.24
C MET A 68 15.04 -5.68 6.30
N TYR A 69 16.19 -5.09 6.65
CA TYR A 69 17.42 -5.23 5.88
C TYR A 69 18.17 -6.50 6.29
N GLN A 70 18.85 -7.11 5.32
CA GLN A 70 19.68 -8.29 5.58
C GLN A 70 20.96 -7.89 6.28
N ASN A 71 21.52 -8.77 7.09
CA ASN A 71 22.84 -8.58 7.68
C ASN A 71 23.01 -7.26 8.47
N ILE A 72 21.90 -6.64 8.88
CA ILE A 72 21.89 -5.48 9.75
C ILE A 72 21.56 -5.94 11.17
N GLN A 73 22.46 -5.66 12.10
CA GLN A 73 22.25 -5.93 13.52
C GLN A 73 22.15 -4.61 14.28
N ILE A 74 21.06 -4.42 15.02
CA ILE A 74 20.89 -3.25 15.89
C ILE A 74 21.35 -3.62 17.30
N ILE A 75 22.24 -2.81 17.87
CA ILE A 75 22.74 -2.99 19.25
C ILE A 75 22.50 -1.74 20.11
N PRO A 76 22.34 -1.90 21.43
CA PRO A 76 22.30 -0.77 22.35
C PRO A 76 23.64 -0.02 22.38
N LEU A 77 23.61 1.30 22.62
CA LEU A 77 24.80 2.15 22.68
C LEU A 77 25.87 1.63 23.67
N LYS A 78 25.45 1.06 24.81
CA LYS A 78 26.36 0.58 25.88
C LYS A 78 27.02 -0.78 25.59
N TYR A 79 26.64 -1.47 24.52
CA TYR A 79 27.15 -2.80 24.22
C TYR A 79 28.62 -2.73 23.75
N LYS A 80 29.51 -3.56 24.31
CA LYS A 80 30.93 -3.61 23.89
C LYS A 80 31.20 -4.91 23.14
N HIS A 81 31.73 -4.81 21.93
CA HIS A 81 32.20 -5.98 21.16
C HIS A 81 33.59 -6.40 21.63
N LYS A 82 33.87 -7.71 21.56
CA LYS A 82 35.20 -8.30 21.82
C LYS A 82 36.01 -8.56 20.55
N GLU A 83 35.41 -8.36 19.38
CA GLU A 83 35.98 -8.69 18.08
C GLU A 83 36.51 -7.44 17.37
N ASN A 84 37.42 -7.64 16.40
CA ASN A 84 37.90 -6.58 15.51
C ASN A 84 36.78 -6.16 14.55
N ILE A 85 36.23 -4.97 14.76
CA ILE A 85 35.15 -4.40 13.94
C ILE A 85 35.62 -3.08 13.34
N SER A 86 35.42 -2.90 12.04
CA SER A 86 35.76 -1.66 11.35
C SER A 86 34.66 -0.61 11.58
N ILE A 87 35.02 0.51 12.21
CA ILE A 87 34.10 1.61 12.46
C ILE A 87 33.94 2.45 11.17
N ILE A 88 32.70 2.76 10.82
CA ILE A 88 32.34 3.54 9.64
C ILE A 88 31.42 4.68 10.05
N ASN A 89 31.66 5.87 9.48
CA ASN A 89 30.78 7.01 9.65
C ASN A 89 29.46 6.77 8.91
N VAL A 90 28.33 7.02 9.56
CA VAL A 90 26.98 6.86 8.98
C VAL A 90 26.80 7.63 7.66
N LYS A 91 27.52 8.74 7.48
CA LYS A 91 27.48 9.58 6.28
C LYS A 91 28.34 9.08 5.12
N ASN A 92 29.04 7.97 5.31
CA ASN A 92 29.83 7.38 4.26
C ASN A 92 28.96 6.47 3.38
N GLU A 93 29.48 6.17 2.19
CA GLU A 93 28.97 5.12 1.32
C GLU A 93 30.13 4.25 0.82
N PHE A 94 29.82 3.00 0.52
CA PHE A 94 30.75 2.06 -0.07
C PHE A 94 30.78 2.16 -1.59
N PHE A 95 31.94 1.84 -2.16
CA PHE A 95 32.13 1.67 -3.59
C PHE A 95 33.33 0.76 -3.85
N LEU A 96 33.35 0.15 -5.04
CA LEU A 96 34.39 -0.78 -5.46
C LEU A 96 35.21 -0.15 -6.59
N ILE A 97 36.54 -0.08 -6.45
CA ILE A 97 37.47 0.28 -7.54
C ILE A 97 38.52 -0.82 -7.63
N ASN A 98 38.64 -1.44 -8.79
CA ASN A 98 39.62 -2.52 -9.04
C ASN A 98 39.56 -3.64 -7.97
N ASN A 99 38.34 -4.05 -7.58
CA ASN A 99 38.07 -5.02 -6.51
C ASN A 99 38.51 -4.59 -5.10
N THR A 100 38.97 -3.37 -4.91
CA THR A 100 39.24 -2.82 -3.59
C THR A 100 37.99 -2.09 -3.10
N LEU A 101 37.57 -2.40 -1.87
CA LEU A 101 36.43 -1.75 -1.24
C LEU A 101 36.90 -0.47 -0.57
N PHE A 102 36.24 0.62 -0.95
CA PHE A 102 36.46 1.94 -0.38
C PHE A 102 35.19 2.41 0.29
N ASN A 103 35.36 3.29 1.28
CA ASN A 103 34.26 4.10 1.78
C ASN A 103 34.64 5.59 1.70
N HIS A 104 33.68 6.43 1.33
CA HIS A 104 33.87 7.87 1.27
C HIS A 104 32.60 8.58 1.73
N TYR A 105 32.74 9.84 2.10
CA TYR A 105 31.62 10.68 2.48
C TYR A 105 30.69 10.90 1.27
N ASN A 106 29.40 10.60 1.42
CA ASN A 106 28.43 10.63 0.32
C ASN A 106 28.11 12.05 -0.18
N ASN A 107 28.54 13.11 0.53
CA ASN A 107 28.25 14.52 0.24
C ASN A 107 26.75 14.82 0.12
N GLY A 108 25.90 14.13 0.90
CA GLY A 108 24.45 14.27 0.82
C GLY A 108 23.84 13.67 -0.44
N LYS A 109 24.60 12.86 -1.19
CA LYS A 109 24.05 12.04 -2.27
C LYS A 109 23.44 10.78 -1.69
N TYR A 110 22.27 10.45 -2.23
CA TYR A 110 21.32 9.49 -1.67
C TYR A 110 21.00 8.42 -2.72
N ASN A 111 22.05 7.89 -3.36
CA ASN A 111 21.94 7.07 -4.55
C ASN A 111 21.46 5.64 -4.28
N TYR A 112 21.59 5.17 -3.04
CA TYR A 112 21.42 3.76 -2.70
C TYR A 112 20.24 3.46 -1.78
N ILE A 113 19.43 4.47 -1.44
CA ILE A 113 18.31 4.24 -0.53
C ILE A 113 17.25 3.35 -1.19
N ASP A 114 16.57 2.58 -0.36
CA ASP A 114 15.48 1.67 -0.70
C ASP A 114 15.87 0.50 -1.59
N LEU A 115 17.16 0.30 -1.94
CA LEU A 115 17.57 -0.75 -2.87
C LEU A 115 17.28 -2.18 -2.38
N ILE A 116 17.08 -2.40 -1.06
CA ILE A 116 17.26 -3.71 -0.43
C ILE A 116 16.34 -3.88 0.78
N ARG A 117 15.03 -3.99 0.56
CA ARG A 117 14.09 -4.35 1.63
C ARG A 117 13.39 -5.65 1.28
N LYS A 118 13.69 -6.75 1.96
CA LYS A 118 13.06 -8.06 1.66
C LYS A 118 11.55 -8.07 1.84
N ARG A 119 11.03 -7.22 2.72
CA ARG A 119 9.65 -7.26 3.19
C ARG A 119 8.98 -5.92 2.98
N PHE A 120 7.71 -5.99 2.61
CA PHE A 120 6.84 -4.82 2.64
C PHE A 120 6.04 -4.78 3.94
N TYR A 121 5.65 -3.57 4.34
CA TYR A 121 4.65 -3.34 5.37
C TYR A 121 3.69 -2.29 4.83
N LEU A 122 2.42 -2.69 4.68
CA LEU A 122 1.40 -1.90 4.01
C LEU A 122 0.42 -1.32 5.03
N ALA A 123 0.13 -0.03 4.91
CA ALA A 123 -1.01 0.58 5.57
C ALA A 123 -2.17 0.76 4.58
N ILE A 124 -3.37 0.26 4.89
CA ILE A 124 -4.59 0.73 4.24
C ILE A 124 -5.08 1.93 5.04
N VAL A 125 -5.03 3.12 4.46
CA VAL A 125 -5.36 4.37 5.15
C VAL A 125 -6.70 4.88 4.62
N ILE A 126 -7.69 4.97 5.50
CA ILE A 126 -9.00 5.55 5.19
C ILE A 126 -9.07 6.94 5.82
N PRO A 127 -8.76 8.02 5.06
CA PRO A 127 -8.96 9.37 5.56
C PRO A 127 -10.46 9.72 5.58
N PHE A 128 -10.94 10.37 6.64
CA PHE A 128 -12.33 10.84 6.67
C PHE A 128 -12.51 12.09 7.52
N ILE A 129 -13.51 12.89 7.15
CA ILE A 129 -14.05 13.94 8.02
C ILE A 129 -15.32 13.46 8.71
N ARG A 130 -15.76 14.15 9.77
CA ARG A 130 -16.98 13.78 10.53
C ARG A 130 -18.21 13.51 9.64
N SER A 131 -18.45 14.32 8.61
CA SER A 131 -19.60 14.14 7.72
C SER A 131 -19.52 12.86 6.86
N GLN A 132 -18.32 12.30 6.68
CA GLN A 132 -18.08 11.05 5.94
C GLN A 132 -18.05 9.81 6.85
N PHE A 133 -18.26 9.95 8.16
CA PHE A 133 -18.18 8.82 9.08
C PHE A 133 -19.13 7.68 8.70
N ASN A 134 -20.35 7.99 8.26
CA ASN A 134 -21.29 6.97 7.79
C ASN A 134 -20.80 6.26 6.52
N ASN A 135 -20.13 6.99 5.61
CA ASN A 135 -19.54 6.38 4.42
C ASN A 135 -18.41 5.42 4.79
N LEU A 136 -17.60 5.75 5.80
CA LEU A 136 -16.61 4.83 6.36
C LEU A 136 -17.28 3.55 6.88
N ILE A 137 -18.37 3.66 7.65
CA ILE A 137 -19.09 2.48 8.16
C ILE A 137 -19.66 1.65 7.00
N ASP A 138 -20.27 2.29 6.01
CA ASP A 138 -20.79 1.61 4.82
C ASP A 138 -19.65 0.92 4.04
N GLN A 139 -18.50 1.60 3.90
CA GLN A 139 -17.31 1.08 3.26
C GLN A 139 -16.78 -0.19 3.96
N LEU A 140 -16.61 -0.14 5.29
CA LEU A 140 -16.14 -1.29 6.07
C LEU A 140 -17.12 -2.48 5.99
N ASN A 141 -18.42 -2.21 5.94
CA ASN A 141 -19.45 -3.25 5.82
C ASN A 141 -19.41 -4.01 4.49
N PHE A 142 -18.74 -3.51 3.44
CA PHE A 142 -18.58 -4.26 2.20
C PHE A 142 -17.81 -5.58 2.38
N GLU A 143 -17.07 -5.76 3.47
CA GLU A 143 -16.40 -7.04 3.76
C GLU A 143 -17.36 -8.23 3.81
N LYS A 144 -18.64 -7.98 4.13
CA LYS A 144 -19.70 -9.00 4.17
C LYS A 144 -20.07 -9.53 2.78
N ILE A 145 -19.77 -8.75 1.74
CA ILE A 145 -20.04 -9.06 0.34
C ILE A 145 -18.74 -9.47 -0.35
N TYR A 146 -17.67 -8.70 -0.13
CA TYR A 146 -16.37 -8.85 -0.76
C TYR A 146 -15.29 -9.01 0.31
N SER A 147 -14.91 -10.26 0.58
CA SER A 147 -13.83 -10.56 1.54
C SER A 147 -12.55 -9.82 1.12
N PRO A 148 -11.89 -9.03 1.99
CA PRO A 148 -10.69 -8.29 1.59
C PRO A 148 -9.53 -9.16 1.12
N CYS A 149 -9.31 -10.30 1.76
CA CYS A 149 -8.20 -11.19 1.48
C CYS A 149 -8.63 -12.67 1.50
N ARG A 150 -7.77 -13.54 0.96
CA ARG A 150 -7.92 -15.01 1.04
C ARG A 150 -7.46 -15.55 2.39
N ASN A 151 -6.31 -15.07 2.85
CA ASN A 151 -5.62 -15.52 4.06
C ASN A 151 -5.20 -14.30 4.90
N GLN A 152 -5.02 -14.48 6.20
CA GLN A 152 -4.50 -13.43 7.08
C GLN A 152 -3.16 -12.87 6.57
N LEU A 153 -3.06 -11.54 6.45
CA LEU A 153 -1.89 -10.85 5.95
C LEU A 153 -1.17 -10.14 7.11
N ASN A 154 -0.11 -10.76 7.62
CA ASN A 154 0.64 -10.29 8.80
C ASN A 154 1.48 -9.02 8.55
N SER A 155 1.50 -8.50 7.33
CA SER A 155 2.25 -7.31 6.92
C SER A 155 1.35 -6.10 6.64
N ILE A 156 0.05 -6.17 6.99
CA ILE A 156 -0.92 -5.14 6.64
C ILE A 156 -1.67 -4.65 7.87
N ASP A 157 -1.70 -3.34 8.07
CA ASP A 157 -2.52 -2.68 9.08
C ASP A 157 -3.61 -1.83 8.40
N LEU A 158 -4.78 -1.72 9.03
CA LEU A 158 -5.81 -0.75 8.67
C LEU A 158 -5.64 0.49 9.54
N ILE A 159 -5.65 1.68 8.94
CA ILE A 159 -5.55 2.97 9.62
C ILE A 159 -6.79 3.79 9.31
N LEU A 160 -7.59 4.05 10.34
CA LEU A 160 -8.70 5.00 10.30
C LEU A 160 -8.14 6.38 10.65
N TYR A 161 -8.13 7.30 9.69
CA TYR A 161 -7.43 8.58 9.82
C TYR A 161 -8.40 9.75 9.74
N HIS A 162 -8.67 10.42 10.85
CA HIS A 162 -9.65 11.51 10.89
C HIS A 162 -9.02 12.90 11.03
N ASN A 163 -9.74 13.91 10.55
CA ASN A 163 -9.33 15.31 10.59
C ASN A 163 -9.31 15.94 12.00
N GLU A 164 -10.21 15.49 12.89
CA GLU A 164 -10.38 16.04 14.25
C GLU A 164 -9.23 15.66 15.19
N ASN A 165 -9.22 16.23 16.40
CA ASN A 165 -8.20 15.94 17.40
C ASN A 165 -8.43 14.60 18.15
N LYS A 166 -7.39 14.09 18.81
CA LYS A 166 -7.45 12.81 19.58
C LYS A 166 -8.44 12.80 20.75
N LEU A 167 -8.84 13.97 21.24
CA LEU A 167 -9.79 14.11 22.35
C LEU A 167 -11.23 14.33 21.86
N SER A 168 -11.44 14.26 20.54
CA SER A 168 -12.73 14.53 19.93
C SER A 168 -13.71 13.38 20.16
N LYS A 169 -15.00 13.71 20.11
CA LYS A 169 -16.07 12.70 20.06
C LYS A 169 -15.89 11.75 18.87
N LEU A 170 -15.31 12.22 17.76
CA LEU A 170 -15.07 11.39 16.58
C LEU A 170 -14.03 10.30 16.85
N ASP A 171 -12.92 10.61 17.54
CA ASP A 171 -11.92 9.61 17.96
C ASP A 171 -12.57 8.53 18.84
N SER A 172 -13.34 8.93 19.86
CA SER A 172 -14.04 8.00 20.74
C SER A 172 -15.02 7.08 20.00
N ILE A 173 -15.81 7.61 19.07
CA ILE A 173 -16.75 6.80 18.27
C ILE A 173 -15.98 5.89 17.30
N THR A 174 -14.89 6.36 16.70
CA THR A 174 -14.07 5.56 15.79
C THR A 174 -13.43 4.37 16.51
N ARG A 175 -13.02 4.54 17.77
CA ARG A 175 -12.51 3.44 18.62
C ARG A 175 -13.54 2.38 18.95
N GLN A 176 -14.83 2.72 18.86
CA GLN A 176 -15.93 1.77 19.10
C GLN A 176 -16.27 0.94 17.85
N ILE A 177 -15.64 1.21 16.70
CA ILE A 177 -15.83 0.41 15.50
C ILE A 177 -15.29 -1.00 15.77
N ASN A 178 -16.22 -1.94 15.95
CA ASN A 178 -15.90 -3.36 16.05
C ASN A 178 -15.72 -3.94 14.64
N TYR A 179 -14.54 -3.70 14.07
CA TYR A 179 -14.13 -4.29 12.81
C TYR A 179 -13.18 -5.44 13.12
N SER A 180 -13.65 -6.67 12.95
CA SER A 180 -12.85 -7.88 13.22
C SER A 180 -12.62 -8.62 11.91
N ASN A 181 -11.69 -8.08 11.11
CA ASN A 181 -11.28 -8.73 9.88
C ASN A 181 -9.90 -9.35 10.04
N LYS A 182 -9.80 -10.66 9.81
CA LYS A 182 -8.55 -11.43 9.92
C LYS A 182 -7.50 -11.02 8.89
N CYS A 183 -7.85 -10.23 7.88
CA CYS A 183 -6.94 -9.74 6.85
C CYS A 183 -5.95 -8.69 7.36
N PHE A 184 -6.31 -7.95 8.42
CA PHE A 184 -5.45 -6.93 9.00
C PHE A 184 -4.82 -7.44 10.28
N LYS A 185 -3.52 -7.18 10.44
CA LYS A 185 -2.80 -7.48 11.67
C LYS A 185 -3.26 -6.56 12.80
N ASN A 186 -3.34 -5.27 12.54
CA ASN A 186 -3.83 -4.28 13.49
C ASN A 186 -4.78 -3.28 12.83
N ILE A 187 -5.66 -2.72 13.65
CA ILE A 187 -6.45 -1.54 13.32
C ILE A 187 -5.94 -0.39 14.18
N ARG A 188 -5.57 0.71 13.53
CA ARG A 188 -5.03 1.91 14.17
C ARG A 188 -5.94 3.08 13.89
N ILE A 189 -5.96 4.03 14.82
CA ILE A 189 -6.71 5.28 14.67
C ILE A 189 -5.73 6.42 14.80
N PHE A 190 -5.65 7.23 13.75
CA PHE A 190 -4.83 8.43 13.70
C PHE A 190 -5.75 9.67 13.65
N ALA A 191 -5.31 10.71 14.34
CA ALA A 191 -5.94 12.02 14.34
C ALA A 191 -4.97 12.99 13.65
N ALA A 192 -5.47 13.75 12.68
CA ALA A 192 -4.69 14.75 11.97
C ALA A 192 -4.51 16.04 12.78
N ASP A 193 -5.33 16.24 13.82
CA ASP A 193 -5.34 17.43 14.66
C ASP A 193 -5.41 18.73 13.81
N LEU A 194 -6.28 18.77 12.79
CA LEU A 194 -6.44 19.96 11.96
C LEU A 194 -7.12 21.10 12.73
N SER A 195 -6.61 22.32 12.57
CA SER A 195 -7.29 23.53 13.02
C SER A 195 -8.56 23.79 12.19
N LYS A 196 -9.45 24.64 12.70
CA LYS A 196 -10.67 25.05 11.96
C LYS A 196 -10.36 25.68 10.59
N LYS A 197 -9.23 26.38 10.46
CA LYS A 197 -8.82 27.04 9.21
C LYS A 197 -8.32 26.04 8.15
N GLU A 198 -7.64 24.99 8.62
CA GLU A 198 -7.12 23.90 7.77
C GLU A 198 -8.24 22.93 7.38
N ASN A 199 -9.23 22.74 8.25
CA ASN A 199 -10.30 21.76 8.10
C ASN A 199 -11.41 22.22 7.12
N ARG A 200 -11.02 22.46 5.86
CA ARG A 200 -11.92 22.76 4.75
C ARG A 200 -11.45 22.04 3.50
N TYR A 201 -12.38 21.62 2.66
CA TYR A 201 -12.04 20.97 1.40
C TYR A 201 -11.58 22.00 0.34
N PRO A 202 -10.56 21.70 -0.48
CA PRO A 202 -9.71 20.51 -0.46
C PRO A 202 -8.48 20.59 0.47
N LEU A 203 -8.19 21.77 1.03
CA LEU A 203 -7.00 22.04 1.85
C LEU A 203 -6.76 21.01 2.97
N GLY A 204 -7.80 20.66 3.74
CA GLY A 204 -7.69 19.72 4.85
C GLY A 204 -7.28 18.32 4.40
N SER A 205 -7.79 17.87 3.25
CA SER A 205 -7.39 16.59 2.64
C SER A 205 -5.91 16.62 2.24
N ALA A 206 -5.47 17.70 1.59
CA ALA A 206 -4.07 17.89 1.20
C ALA A 206 -3.12 17.91 2.42
N ILE A 207 -3.48 18.60 3.50
CA ILE A 207 -2.69 18.64 4.75
C ILE A 207 -2.66 17.25 5.40
N MET A 208 -3.80 16.56 5.46
CA MET A 208 -3.87 15.20 5.99
C MET A 208 -2.95 14.26 5.22
N TRP A 209 -3.03 14.27 3.89
CA TRP A 209 -2.18 13.50 3.00
C TRP A 209 -0.69 13.82 3.23
N LYS A 210 -0.32 15.10 3.26
CA LYS A 210 1.07 15.54 3.52
C LYS A 210 1.62 15.01 4.85
N LYS A 211 0.80 15.04 5.93
CA LYS A 211 1.19 14.55 7.27
C LYS A 211 1.48 13.03 7.31
N LEU A 212 1.02 12.25 6.31
CA LEU A 212 1.37 10.82 6.20
C LEU A 212 2.82 10.60 5.74
N PHE A 213 3.40 11.56 5.00
CA PHE A 213 4.78 11.51 4.52
C PHE A 213 5.74 12.24 5.47
N ILE A 214 5.46 13.52 5.70
CA ILE A 214 6.44 14.46 6.25
C ILE A 214 6.42 14.46 7.78
N ASN A 215 7.54 14.84 8.39
CA ASN A 215 7.75 15.05 9.83
C ASN A 215 7.90 13.76 10.66
N GLU A 216 8.77 12.83 10.25
CA GLU A 216 9.12 11.67 11.10
C GLU A 216 9.57 12.07 12.52
N GLN A 217 10.22 13.23 12.67
CA GLN A 217 10.76 13.65 13.96
C GLN A 217 9.73 14.31 14.89
N PHE A 218 8.66 14.88 14.33
CA PHE A 218 7.74 15.77 15.08
C PHE A 218 6.28 15.35 14.99
N SER A 219 5.94 14.44 14.08
CA SER A 219 4.58 13.96 13.87
C SER A 219 4.54 12.45 14.05
N ASN A 220 3.79 12.01 15.06
CA ASN A 220 3.48 10.60 15.27
C ASN A 220 2.50 10.04 14.21
N ILE A 221 2.22 10.78 13.14
CA ILE A 221 1.30 10.41 12.05
C ILE A 221 2.07 9.88 10.83
N SER A 222 3.34 10.29 10.63
CA SER A 222 4.15 9.83 9.50
C SER A 222 4.17 8.31 9.46
N LEU A 223 3.81 7.73 8.31
CA LEU A 223 3.69 6.28 8.19
C LEU A 223 5.05 5.59 8.30
N ARG A 224 6.09 6.27 7.83
CA ARG A 224 7.46 5.77 7.93
C ARG A 224 7.98 5.77 9.38
N TYR A 225 7.54 6.72 10.22
CA TYR A 225 7.75 6.69 11.67
C TYR A 225 7.19 5.42 12.34
N HIS A 226 6.20 4.76 11.73
CA HIS A 226 5.63 3.49 12.22
C HIS A 226 6.22 2.25 11.55
N GLY A 227 7.09 2.44 10.55
CA GLY A 227 7.78 1.39 9.81
C GLY A 227 7.02 0.86 8.59
N TYR A 228 6.05 1.61 8.07
CA TYR A 228 5.41 1.27 6.80
C TYR A 228 6.34 1.56 5.63
N THR A 229 6.33 0.67 4.64
CA THR A 229 7.03 0.86 3.36
C THR A 229 6.08 1.30 2.25
N HIS A 230 4.80 0.98 2.38
CA HIS A 230 3.77 1.36 1.42
C HIS A 230 2.51 1.77 2.15
N PHE A 231 1.67 2.55 1.48
CA PHE A 231 0.30 2.74 1.91
C PHE A 231 -0.64 2.89 0.73
N PHE A 232 -1.86 2.37 0.88
CA PHE A 232 -2.95 2.64 -0.05
C PHE A 232 -3.89 3.65 0.61
N LEU A 233 -4.04 4.82 0.00
CA LEU A 233 -5.03 5.79 0.45
C LEU A 233 -6.38 5.42 -0.16
N MET A 234 -7.37 5.19 0.69
CA MET A 234 -8.69 4.72 0.31
C MET A 234 -9.74 5.65 0.92
N GLU A 235 -10.16 6.66 0.18
CA GLU A 235 -11.23 7.58 0.60
C GLU A 235 -12.53 6.83 0.92
N PRO A 236 -13.43 7.40 1.75
CA PRO A 236 -14.62 6.69 2.24
C PRO A 236 -15.66 6.37 1.16
N ASP A 237 -15.55 6.96 -0.02
CA ASP A 237 -16.40 6.69 -1.20
C ASP A 237 -15.75 5.71 -2.19
N THR A 238 -14.60 5.13 -1.84
CA THR A 238 -14.01 3.99 -2.55
C THR A 238 -14.63 2.69 -2.07
N ARG A 239 -14.95 1.76 -2.97
CA ARG A 239 -15.55 0.49 -2.59
C ARG A 239 -15.03 -0.69 -3.39
N PRO A 240 -15.01 -1.89 -2.80
CA PRO A 240 -14.71 -3.10 -3.53
C PRO A 240 -15.88 -3.53 -4.40
N ILE A 241 -15.55 -4.06 -5.57
CA ILE A 241 -16.46 -4.73 -6.51
C ILE A 241 -16.09 -6.20 -6.72
N ARG A 242 -15.00 -6.66 -6.08
CA ARG A 242 -14.54 -8.05 -6.09
C ARG A 242 -13.97 -8.41 -4.73
N SER A 243 -14.12 -9.67 -4.36
CA SER A 243 -13.38 -10.26 -3.25
C SER A 243 -11.88 -10.26 -3.55
N TYR A 244 -11.08 -10.34 -2.50
CA TYR A 244 -9.63 -10.39 -2.53
C TYR A 244 -8.98 -9.11 -3.08
N TRP A 245 -9.65 -7.97 -2.91
CA TRP A 245 -9.13 -6.67 -3.33
C TRP A 245 -7.84 -6.28 -2.61
N LEU A 246 -7.63 -6.73 -1.38
CA LEU A 246 -6.38 -6.49 -0.65
C LEU A 246 -5.24 -7.35 -1.19
N ASP A 247 -5.51 -8.59 -1.59
CA ASP A 247 -4.54 -9.41 -2.32
C ASP A 247 -4.15 -8.70 -3.63
N ALA A 248 -5.12 -8.15 -4.38
CA ALA A 248 -4.85 -7.41 -5.62
C ALA A 248 -3.95 -6.18 -5.41
N ILE A 249 -4.10 -5.45 -4.29
CA ILE A 249 -3.17 -4.37 -3.91
C ILE A 249 -1.78 -4.93 -3.63
N VAL A 250 -1.67 -6.04 -2.88
CA VAL A 250 -0.39 -6.68 -2.60
C VAL A 250 0.31 -7.09 -3.89
N GLU A 251 -0.41 -7.64 -4.86
CA GLU A 251 0.13 -8.00 -6.17
C GLU A 251 0.74 -6.79 -6.91
N GLN A 252 0.23 -5.57 -6.72
CA GLN A 252 0.85 -4.35 -7.28
C GLN A 252 2.21 -4.04 -6.64
N ILE A 253 2.43 -4.44 -5.39
CA ILE A 253 3.68 -4.23 -4.65
C ILE A 253 4.72 -5.28 -5.04
N ILE A 254 4.32 -6.56 -5.02
CA ILE A 254 5.24 -7.66 -5.27
C ILE A 254 5.51 -7.88 -6.76
N ASN A 255 4.58 -7.50 -7.64
CA ASN A 255 4.71 -7.62 -9.10
C ASN A 255 5.19 -9.03 -9.53
N GLY A 256 4.56 -10.08 -8.99
CA GLY A 256 4.90 -11.48 -9.24
C GLY A 256 6.13 -12.02 -8.47
N GLN A 257 6.80 -11.19 -7.65
CA GLN A 257 7.84 -11.66 -6.73
C GLN A 257 7.21 -12.41 -5.53
N ASP A 258 8.00 -13.22 -4.84
CA ASP A 258 7.55 -13.83 -3.60
C ASP A 258 7.29 -12.76 -2.52
N ARG A 259 6.28 -12.99 -1.69
CA ARG A 259 5.82 -12.07 -0.63
C ARG A 259 6.90 -11.81 0.42
N GLU A 260 7.88 -12.71 0.56
CA GLU A 260 8.99 -12.62 1.51
C GLU A 260 10.30 -12.07 0.91
N SER A 261 10.35 -11.81 -0.41
CA SER A 261 11.57 -11.40 -1.11
C SER A 261 11.36 -10.23 -2.07
N TYR A 262 10.64 -9.21 -1.62
CA TYR A 262 10.56 -7.92 -2.31
C TYR A 262 11.97 -7.32 -2.43
N ILE A 263 12.35 -6.80 -3.59
CA ILE A 263 13.68 -6.16 -3.77
C ILE A 263 13.50 -4.64 -3.80
N THR A 264 12.75 -4.11 -4.78
CA THR A 264 12.35 -2.70 -4.88
C THR A 264 11.17 -2.56 -5.85
N THR A 265 10.38 -1.49 -5.72
CA THR A 265 9.49 -1.00 -6.77
C THR A 265 10.11 0.18 -7.49
N GLN A 266 9.85 0.29 -8.79
CA GLN A 266 10.34 1.38 -9.62
C GLN A 266 9.39 2.58 -9.68
N TRP A 267 8.32 2.58 -8.89
CA TRP A 267 7.28 3.58 -8.86
C TRP A 267 7.17 4.27 -7.49
N TRP A 268 6.51 5.42 -7.47
CA TRP A 268 6.18 6.20 -6.28
C TRP A 268 4.69 6.19 -6.00
N MET A 269 3.88 6.24 -7.05
CA MET A 269 2.42 6.23 -6.96
C MET A 269 1.85 5.33 -8.06
N ILE A 270 0.97 4.41 -7.69
CA ILE A 270 0.15 3.60 -8.60
C ILE A 270 -1.33 3.91 -8.33
N GLY A 271 -2.09 4.24 -9.36
CA GLY A 271 -3.54 4.37 -9.24
C GLY A 271 -4.21 4.52 -10.59
N SER A 272 -5.41 5.06 -10.60
CA SER A 272 -6.18 5.24 -11.83
C SER A 272 -6.33 6.71 -12.22
N ILE A 273 -6.30 6.96 -13.52
CA ILE A 273 -6.84 8.19 -14.10
C ILE A 273 -8.36 8.12 -14.18
N TYR A 274 -8.98 9.26 -14.46
CA TYR A 274 -10.41 9.34 -14.73
C TYR A 274 -10.79 8.49 -15.95
N ARG A 275 -11.83 7.65 -15.80
CA ARG A 275 -12.39 6.81 -16.88
C ARG A 275 -13.87 7.07 -17.14
N GLY A 276 -14.35 8.22 -16.72
CA GLY A 276 -15.73 8.60 -16.98
C GLY A 276 -16.01 9.04 -18.40
N PHE A 277 -17.28 9.30 -18.67
CA PHE A 277 -17.77 9.71 -19.99
C PHE A 277 -17.52 11.19 -20.35
N GLN A 278 -16.99 12.01 -19.43
CA GLN A 278 -16.72 13.41 -19.75
C GLN A 278 -15.50 13.53 -20.68
N PRO A 279 -15.48 14.52 -21.60
CA PRO A 279 -14.31 14.80 -22.43
C PRO A 279 -13.03 14.96 -21.60
N ILE A 280 -11.98 14.24 -21.99
CA ILE A 280 -10.70 14.19 -21.28
C ILE A 280 -9.91 15.48 -21.57
N GLY A 281 -10.08 16.48 -20.72
CA GLY A 281 -9.13 17.59 -20.58
C GLY A 281 -7.90 17.21 -19.75
N GLN A 282 -6.87 18.07 -19.78
CA GLN A 282 -5.61 17.88 -19.05
C GLN A 282 -5.80 17.52 -17.57
N ARG A 283 -6.81 18.11 -16.91
CA ARG A 283 -7.13 17.83 -15.50
C ARG A 283 -7.58 16.39 -15.22
N PHE A 284 -7.90 15.59 -16.23
CA PHE A 284 -8.37 14.20 -16.06
C PHE A 284 -7.28 13.16 -16.26
N LEU A 285 -6.07 13.59 -16.64
CA LEU A 285 -4.92 12.73 -16.90
C LEU A 285 -4.04 12.50 -15.66
N HIS A 286 -4.42 13.03 -14.49
CA HIS A 286 -3.73 12.79 -13.23
C HIS A 286 -4.20 11.48 -12.59
N ILE A 287 -3.32 10.84 -11.82
CA ILE A 287 -3.69 9.72 -10.95
C ILE A 287 -4.51 10.30 -9.80
N ASN A 288 -5.70 9.76 -9.56
CA ASN A 288 -6.53 10.15 -8.42
C ASN A 288 -5.86 9.81 -7.08
N GLY A 289 -6.23 10.55 -6.04
CA GLY A 289 -5.77 10.38 -4.66
C GLY A 289 -6.00 8.99 -4.07
N ASN A 290 -6.96 8.22 -4.58
CA ASN A 290 -7.16 6.81 -4.22
C ASN A 290 -6.11 5.92 -4.90
N ALA A 291 -4.91 5.94 -4.35
CA ALA A 291 -3.72 5.34 -4.94
C ALA A 291 -2.87 4.61 -3.91
N LEU A 292 -2.03 3.72 -4.43
CA LEU A 292 -0.97 3.05 -3.71
C LEU A 292 0.31 3.88 -3.81
N TYR A 293 0.93 4.13 -2.67
CA TYR A 293 2.12 4.96 -2.53
C TYR A 293 3.27 4.16 -1.95
N HIS A 294 4.46 4.34 -2.52
CA HIS A 294 5.71 3.78 -2.01
C HIS A 294 6.43 4.81 -1.15
N LEU A 295 6.56 4.54 0.15
CA LEU A 295 7.25 5.41 1.12
C LEU A 295 8.78 5.30 1.01
N SER A 296 9.27 5.33 -0.23
CA SER A 296 10.68 5.48 -0.53
C SER A 296 11.18 6.82 -0.03
N LEU A 297 12.42 6.89 0.42
CA LEU A 297 13.01 8.14 0.87
C LEU A 297 13.09 9.16 -0.27
N ASN A 298 13.40 8.70 -1.48
CA ASN A 298 13.42 9.55 -2.68
C ASN A 298 12.06 10.19 -2.93
N PHE A 299 10.96 9.44 -2.74
CA PHE A 299 9.62 10.02 -2.89
C PHE A 299 9.30 11.00 -1.75
N ILE A 300 9.65 10.68 -0.51
CA ILE A 300 9.45 11.59 0.63
C ILE A 300 10.17 12.92 0.41
N GLN A 301 11.45 12.88 0.01
CA GLN A 301 12.22 14.09 -0.30
C GLN A 301 11.59 14.89 -1.45
N PHE A 302 11.09 14.20 -2.48
CA PHE A 302 10.36 14.84 -3.56
C PHE A 302 9.08 15.53 -3.05
N ILE A 303 8.31 14.90 -2.17
CA ILE A 303 7.11 15.48 -1.56
C ILE A 303 7.45 16.67 -0.64
N GLU A 304 8.53 16.60 0.13
CA GLU A 304 9.01 17.71 0.96
C GLU A 304 9.37 18.92 0.09
N TYR A 305 10.12 18.69 -0.98
CA TYR A 305 10.51 19.72 -1.94
C TYR A 305 9.30 20.32 -2.67
N PHE A 306 8.39 19.48 -3.17
CA PHE A 306 7.12 19.89 -3.76
C PHE A 306 6.31 20.76 -2.79
N ALA A 307 6.19 20.33 -1.54
CA ALA A 307 5.43 21.06 -0.52
C ALA A 307 6.08 22.40 -0.13
N TYR A 308 7.40 22.51 -0.21
CA TYR A 308 8.13 23.76 -0.03
C TYR A 308 7.87 24.73 -1.19
N GLU A 309 8.01 24.28 -2.44
CA GLU A 309 7.85 25.13 -3.63
C GLU A 309 6.42 25.59 -3.88
N GLN A 310 5.42 24.74 -3.63
CA GLN A 310 4.02 25.13 -3.85
C GLN A 310 3.50 26.13 -2.81
N GLN A 311 4.25 26.37 -1.73
CA GLN A 311 3.87 27.19 -0.58
C GLN A 311 2.48 26.89 0.02
N PHE A 312 1.80 25.81 -0.40
CA PHE A 312 0.43 25.42 -0.02
C PHE A 312 -0.45 26.60 0.43
N ASP A 313 -0.46 27.69 -0.34
CA ASP A 313 -1.20 28.87 0.09
C ASP A 313 -2.68 28.67 -0.20
N SER A 314 -3.46 29.06 0.78
CA SER A 314 -4.73 28.46 1.13
C SER A 314 -5.90 28.87 0.21
N LYS A 315 -5.66 29.74 -0.78
CA LYS A 315 -6.74 30.43 -1.49
C LYS A 315 -7.31 29.68 -2.70
N GLU A 316 -6.53 28.82 -3.36
CA GLU A 316 -6.95 28.15 -4.61
C GLU A 316 -6.44 26.70 -4.75
N SER A 317 -6.25 25.98 -3.64
CA SER A 317 -5.80 24.59 -3.70
C SER A 317 -6.79 23.76 -4.52
N VAL A 318 -6.29 23.09 -5.57
CA VAL A 318 -6.99 21.98 -6.19
C VAL A 318 -6.72 20.71 -5.38
N GLY A 319 -7.24 19.55 -5.78
CA GLY A 319 -6.88 18.28 -5.14
C GLY A 319 -5.35 18.10 -5.14
N TYR A 320 -4.77 17.57 -4.05
CA TYR A 320 -3.31 17.44 -3.92
C TYR A 320 -2.68 16.57 -5.02
N ASP A 321 -3.45 15.61 -5.52
CA ASP A 321 -3.12 14.71 -6.61
C ASP A 321 -3.05 15.44 -7.96
N LEU A 322 -4.03 16.32 -8.22
CA LEU A 322 -4.01 17.21 -9.37
C LEU A 322 -2.91 18.26 -9.26
N ASP A 323 -2.67 18.84 -8.07
CA ASP A 323 -1.58 19.79 -7.83
C ASP A 323 -0.22 19.16 -8.15
N LEU A 324 0.00 17.92 -7.71
CA LEU A 324 1.23 17.18 -7.98
C LEU A 324 1.46 16.97 -9.48
N PHE A 325 0.40 16.61 -10.21
CA PHE A 325 0.43 16.44 -11.66
C PHE A 325 0.72 17.75 -12.39
N LEU A 326 0.00 18.83 -12.04
CA LEU A 326 0.21 20.16 -12.63
C LEU A 326 1.62 20.69 -12.35
N TYR A 327 2.16 20.41 -11.17
CA TYR A 327 3.52 20.75 -10.82
C TYR A 327 4.55 20.09 -11.75
N LEU A 328 4.42 18.78 -12.00
CA LEU A 328 5.31 18.07 -12.91
C LEU A 328 5.19 18.56 -14.36
N LEU A 329 3.97 18.92 -14.80
CA LEU A 329 3.76 19.49 -16.13
C LEU A 329 4.37 20.88 -16.29
N LYS A 330 4.22 21.75 -15.28
CA LYS A 330 4.81 23.10 -15.28
C LYS A 330 6.34 23.05 -15.17
N ASN A 331 6.90 22.05 -14.49
CA ASN A 331 8.33 21.87 -14.30
C ASN A 331 8.86 20.75 -15.22
N THR A 332 9.00 21.04 -16.51
CA THR A 332 9.27 20.03 -17.55
C THR A 332 10.49 19.15 -17.27
N ASP A 333 11.58 19.68 -16.70
CA ASP A 333 12.76 18.87 -16.35
C ASP A 333 12.50 17.90 -15.19
N LYS A 334 11.73 18.32 -14.18
CA LYS A 334 11.26 17.42 -13.10
C LYS A 334 10.27 16.40 -13.66
N GLY A 335 9.38 16.83 -14.56
CA GLY A 335 8.48 15.95 -15.31
C GLY A 335 9.26 14.85 -16.04
N LYS A 336 10.20 15.20 -16.92
CA LYS A 336 11.07 14.24 -17.63
C LYS A 336 11.78 13.27 -16.67
N LYS A 337 12.25 13.80 -15.53
CA LYS A 337 12.97 13.01 -14.52
C LYS A 337 12.07 12.04 -13.76
N PHE A 338 10.82 12.41 -13.44
CA PHE A 338 10.02 11.68 -12.45
C PHE A 338 8.68 11.15 -12.96
N TRP A 339 8.21 11.53 -14.14
CA TRP A 339 6.89 11.11 -14.64
C TRP A 339 6.70 9.59 -14.65
N HIS A 340 7.75 8.86 -15.02
CA HIS A 340 7.75 7.39 -15.05
C HIS A 340 7.56 6.74 -13.66
N LYS A 341 7.67 7.50 -12.57
CA LYS A 341 7.38 7.05 -11.19
C LYS A 341 5.88 7.07 -10.86
N PHE A 342 5.05 7.67 -11.71
CA PHE A 342 3.60 7.73 -11.57
C PHE A 342 2.98 6.76 -12.58
N GLN A 343 2.50 5.63 -12.10
CA GLN A 343 2.05 4.53 -12.96
C GLN A 343 0.54 4.35 -12.87
N PHE A 344 -0.08 4.15 -14.02
CA PHE A 344 -1.49 3.81 -14.09
C PHE A 344 -1.70 2.32 -13.85
N SER A 345 -2.76 1.97 -13.15
CA SER A 345 -3.17 0.58 -12.97
C SER A 345 -4.68 0.45 -12.94
N ASP A 346 -5.15 -0.70 -13.42
CA ASP A 346 -6.57 -1.05 -13.53
C ASP A 346 -7.15 -1.59 -12.22
N PHE A 347 -6.33 -1.85 -11.19
CA PHE A 347 -6.81 -2.46 -9.93
C PHE A 347 -7.87 -1.60 -9.22
N ILE A 348 -7.81 -0.29 -9.44
CA ILE A 348 -8.81 0.69 -9.04
C ILE A 348 -9.27 1.47 -10.27
N GLN A 349 -10.51 1.97 -10.26
CA GLN A 349 -10.98 2.92 -11.27
C GLN A 349 -11.60 4.17 -10.67
N ASN A 350 -11.22 5.32 -11.19
CA ASN A 350 -11.81 6.60 -10.86
C ASN A 350 -13.03 6.86 -11.77
N CYS A 351 -14.20 6.76 -11.16
CA CYS A 351 -15.51 6.91 -11.76
C CYS A 351 -16.21 8.19 -11.28
N TRP A 352 -15.44 9.17 -10.82
CA TRP A 352 -15.94 10.44 -10.31
C TRP A 352 -16.99 11.04 -11.28
N HIS A 353 -18.11 11.52 -10.76
CA HIS A 353 -19.23 12.11 -11.52
C HIS A 353 -19.91 11.28 -12.63
N THR A 354 -19.49 10.04 -12.92
CA THR A 354 -19.91 9.34 -14.15
C THR A 354 -20.24 7.87 -13.96
N SER A 355 -20.82 7.55 -12.79
CA SER A 355 -21.41 6.24 -12.44
C SER A 355 -20.89 5.09 -13.31
N CYS A 356 -19.72 4.55 -12.97
CA CYS A 356 -19.38 3.20 -13.40
C CYS A 356 -20.55 2.34 -12.94
N ASN A 357 -21.33 1.83 -13.89
CA ASN A 357 -22.56 1.15 -13.57
C ASN A 357 -22.18 -0.23 -13.02
N GLU A 358 -22.01 -0.33 -11.70
CA GLU A 358 -21.34 -1.49 -11.10
C GLU A 358 -22.15 -2.78 -11.14
N THR A 359 -23.48 -2.66 -11.27
CA THR A 359 -24.35 -3.78 -11.59
C THR A 359 -24.29 -4.18 -13.06
N ASN A 360 -23.64 -3.37 -13.91
CA ASN A 360 -23.44 -3.72 -15.30
C ASN A 360 -22.40 -4.84 -15.35
N ILE A 361 -22.88 -6.06 -15.61
CA ILE A 361 -22.04 -7.23 -15.86
C ILE A 361 -20.99 -6.92 -16.94
N GLU A 362 -21.34 -6.07 -17.91
CA GLU A 362 -20.43 -5.54 -18.93
C GLU A 362 -19.24 -4.79 -18.32
N PHE A 363 -19.44 -3.92 -17.33
CA PHE A 363 -18.33 -3.23 -16.67
C PHE A 363 -17.36 -4.21 -16.01
N LEU A 364 -17.89 -5.23 -15.31
CA LEU A 364 -17.06 -6.27 -14.69
C LEU A 364 -16.39 -7.17 -15.72
N TYR A 365 -17.00 -7.36 -16.89
CA TYR A 365 -16.44 -8.14 -17.98
C TYR A 365 -15.29 -7.38 -18.68
N ASP A 366 -15.51 -6.10 -18.98
CA ASP A 366 -14.54 -5.22 -19.66
C ASP A 366 -13.37 -4.83 -18.77
N ASN A 367 -13.56 -4.88 -17.44
CA ASN A 367 -12.56 -4.49 -16.45
C ASN A 367 -12.25 -5.67 -15.50
N PRO A 368 -11.67 -6.77 -16.02
CA PRO A 368 -11.43 -7.99 -15.25
C PRO A 368 -10.42 -7.76 -14.11
N ASN A 369 -9.53 -6.80 -14.28
CA ASN A 369 -8.48 -6.47 -13.33
C ASN A 369 -8.89 -5.43 -12.29
N THR A 370 -10.12 -4.89 -12.34
CA THR A 370 -10.58 -3.88 -11.39
C THR A 370 -11.25 -4.51 -10.17
N TYR A 371 -10.71 -4.18 -8.99
CA TYR A 371 -11.19 -4.66 -7.70
C TYR A 371 -11.84 -3.55 -6.88
N LEU A 372 -11.46 -2.29 -7.11
CA LEU A 372 -11.94 -1.11 -6.41
C LEU A 372 -12.50 -0.08 -7.39
N ILE A 373 -13.52 0.65 -6.97
CA ILE A 373 -14.05 1.81 -7.69
C ILE A 373 -14.13 2.98 -6.73
N HIS A 374 -13.69 4.15 -7.19
CA HIS A 374 -13.85 5.43 -6.51
C HIS A 374 -14.94 6.27 -7.22
N GLY A 375 -15.87 6.83 -6.45
CA GLY A 375 -16.80 7.85 -6.97
C GLY A 375 -18.21 7.83 -6.36
N ASN A 376 -18.79 9.01 -6.26
CA ASN A 376 -20.10 9.24 -5.64
C ASN A 376 -21.27 8.77 -6.52
N LYS A 377 -21.72 7.54 -6.26
CA LYS A 377 -23.13 7.16 -6.04
C LYS A 377 -23.16 5.64 -5.85
N ILE A 378 -23.01 5.21 -4.60
CA ILE A 378 -23.85 4.11 -4.15
C ILE A 378 -25.27 4.68 -4.25
N GLN A 379 -25.94 4.54 -5.40
CA GLN A 379 -27.39 4.49 -5.32
C GLN A 379 -27.62 3.34 -4.36
N GLN A 380 -28.07 3.67 -3.15
CA GLN A 380 -28.49 2.74 -2.12
C GLN A 380 -29.71 1.92 -2.60
N LYS A 381 -29.73 1.43 -3.83
CA LYS A 381 -30.61 0.34 -4.25
C LYS A 381 -30.23 -0.98 -3.56
N LEU A 382 -29.07 -1.04 -2.87
CA LEU A 382 -28.81 -2.07 -1.87
C LEU A 382 -29.58 -1.84 -0.55
N ARG A 383 -30.12 -0.63 -0.28
CA ARG A 383 -31.13 -0.46 0.77
C ARG A 383 -32.44 -1.05 0.27
N LYS A 384 -32.67 -2.30 0.66
CA LYS A 384 -33.90 -3.06 0.47
C LYS A 384 -34.20 -3.46 -0.99
N SER A 385 -33.39 -4.34 -1.57
CA SER A 385 -34.04 -5.54 -2.10
C SER A 385 -34.50 -6.41 -0.92
N SER A 386 -35.41 -5.88 -0.10
CA SER A 386 -36.39 -6.77 0.49
C SER A 386 -37.00 -7.41 -0.73
N PHE A 387 -36.63 -8.66 -1.03
CA PHE A 387 -37.28 -9.44 -2.08
C PHE A 387 -38.74 -9.06 -2.03
N THR A 388 -39.22 -8.38 -3.07
CA THR A 388 -40.62 -8.00 -3.07
C THR A 388 -41.40 -9.30 -2.94
N LYS A 389 -42.63 -9.24 -2.45
CA LYS A 389 -43.46 -10.46 -2.40
C LYS A 389 -43.47 -11.18 -3.76
N SER A 390 -43.38 -10.41 -4.85
CA SER A 390 -43.20 -10.88 -6.23
C SER A 390 -41.88 -11.64 -6.45
N ASP A 391 -40.73 -11.09 -6.06
CA ASP A 391 -39.43 -11.75 -6.27
C ASP A 391 -39.33 -13.08 -5.49
N ARG A 392 -39.93 -13.16 -4.29
CA ARG A 392 -40.03 -14.42 -3.52
C ARG A 392 -40.89 -15.45 -4.24
N ILE A 393 -41.98 -15.02 -4.88
CA ILE A 393 -42.85 -15.90 -5.67
C ILE A 393 -42.12 -16.40 -6.91
N ILE A 394 -41.37 -15.54 -7.61
CA ILE A 394 -40.59 -15.94 -8.79
C ILE A 394 -39.52 -16.97 -8.42
N ILE A 395 -38.76 -16.75 -7.35
CA ILE A 395 -37.78 -17.73 -6.86
C ILE A 395 -38.46 -19.05 -6.49
N LEU A 396 -39.61 -18.99 -5.81
CA LEU A 396 -40.38 -20.19 -5.46
C LEU A 396 -40.86 -20.94 -6.70
N ILE A 397 -41.34 -20.24 -7.73
CA ILE A 397 -41.76 -20.83 -9.01
C ILE A 397 -40.57 -21.49 -9.72
N ILE A 398 -39.42 -20.82 -9.80
CA ILE A 398 -38.20 -21.38 -10.39
C ILE A 398 -37.77 -22.64 -9.64
N TYR A 399 -37.82 -22.61 -8.30
CA TYR A 399 -37.49 -23.77 -7.47
C TYR A 399 -38.47 -24.93 -7.69
N ILE A 400 -39.78 -24.66 -7.75
CA ILE A 400 -40.81 -25.67 -8.07
C ILE A 400 -40.58 -26.26 -9.47
N LEU A 401 -40.29 -25.43 -10.47
CA LEU A 401 -40.02 -25.90 -11.83
C LEU A 401 -38.76 -26.77 -11.89
N LEU A 402 -37.69 -26.40 -11.18
CA LEU A 402 -36.48 -27.22 -11.05
C LEU A 402 -36.79 -28.57 -10.39
N VAL A 403 -37.57 -28.57 -9.31
CA VAL A 403 -38.00 -29.81 -8.64
C VAL A 403 -38.86 -30.68 -9.57
N ILE A 404 -39.78 -30.09 -10.33
CA ILE A 404 -40.60 -30.82 -11.33
C ILE A 404 -39.72 -31.42 -12.43
N VAL A 405 -38.73 -30.66 -12.93
CA VAL A 405 -37.77 -31.15 -13.94
C VAL A 405 -36.96 -32.32 -13.37
N ILE A 406 -36.46 -32.19 -12.13
CA ILE A 406 -35.74 -33.27 -11.44
C ILE A 406 -36.65 -34.48 -11.28
N ILE A 407 -37.89 -34.34 -10.80
CA ILE A 407 -38.85 -35.44 -10.63
C ILE A 407 -39.21 -36.09 -11.97
N LYS A 408 -39.45 -35.31 -13.03
CA LYS A 408 -39.70 -35.85 -14.38
C LYS A 408 -38.50 -36.64 -14.89
N ARG A 409 -37.29 -36.13 -14.68
CA ARG A 409 -36.04 -36.81 -15.06
C ARG A 409 -35.85 -38.10 -14.25
N PHE A 410 -36.12 -38.08 -12.95
CA PHE A 410 -36.10 -39.27 -12.09
C PHE A 410 -37.18 -40.29 -12.48
N LYS A 411 -38.40 -39.87 -12.79
CA LYS A 411 -39.45 -40.76 -13.31
C LYS A 411 -39.02 -41.41 -14.62
N HIS A 412 -38.42 -40.65 -15.54
CA HIS A 412 -37.95 -41.20 -16.81
C HIS A 412 -36.78 -42.20 -16.64
N VAL A 413 -35.87 -41.93 -15.71
CA VAL A 413 -34.73 -42.81 -15.40
C VAL A 413 -35.18 -44.06 -14.65
N CYS A 414 -36.05 -43.93 -13.65
CA CYS A 414 -36.60 -45.07 -12.91
C CYS A 414 -37.52 -45.93 -13.77
N TRP A 415 -38.35 -45.35 -14.65
CA TRP A 415 -39.18 -46.15 -15.57
C TRP A 415 -38.37 -46.90 -16.62
N LYS A 416 -37.33 -46.29 -17.21
CA LYS A 416 -36.45 -47.00 -18.14
C LYS A 416 -35.68 -48.14 -17.46
N SER A 417 -35.23 -47.95 -16.21
CA SER A 417 -34.57 -49.00 -15.43
C SER A 417 -35.55 -50.12 -15.05
N PHE A 418 -36.79 -49.79 -14.67
CA PHE A 418 -37.83 -50.75 -14.30
C PHE A 418 -38.29 -51.60 -15.48
N TYR A 419 -38.53 -51.01 -16.66
CA TYR A 419 -38.88 -51.76 -17.87
C TYR A 419 -37.74 -52.65 -18.36
N LYS A 420 -36.48 -52.21 -18.24
CA LYS A 420 -35.32 -53.03 -18.61
C LYS A 420 -35.20 -54.25 -17.69
N ARG A 421 -35.52 -54.11 -16.39
CA ARG A 421 -35.57 -55.24 -15.44
C ARG A 421 -36.75 -56.18 -15.68
N ILE A 422 -37.94 -55.66 -15.99
CA ILE A 422 -39.11 -56.48 -16.35
C ILE A 422 -38.89 -57.23 -17.68
N PHE A 423 -38.24 -56.59 -18.66
CA PHE A 423 -37.91 -57.22 -19.94
C PHE A 423 -36.86 -58.33 -19.77
N LEU A 424 -35.84 -58.12 -18.93
CA LEU A 424 -34.88 -59.18 -18.55
C LEU A 424 -35.56 -60.34 -17.80
N LEU A 425 -36.50 -60.06 -16.90
CA LEU A 425 -37.30 -61.10 -16.22
C LEU A 425 -38.16 -61.92 -17.20
N ARG A 426 -38.68 -61.31 -18.27
CA ARG A 426 -39.40 -62.03 -19.33
C ARG A 426 -38.49 -62.87 -20.24
N ILE A 427 -37.22 -62.53 -20.37
CA ILE A 427 -36.22 -63.33 -21.10
C ILE A 427 -35.72 -64.50 -20.24
N ILE A 428 -35.67 -64.36 -18.92
CA ILE A 428 -35.26 -65.44 -18.00
C ILE A 428 -36.40 -66.44 -17.75
N LEU A 429 -37.67 -66.04 -17.93
CA LEU A 429 -38.87 -66.88 -17.74
C LEU A 429 -39.41 -67.51 -19.04
N LYS A 430 -38.67 -67.41 -20.15
CA LYS A 430 -38.85 -68.19 -21.38
C LYS A 430 -37.63 -69.06 -21.58
#